data_AF-A0A355XVN4-F1
#
_entry.id   AF-A0A355XVN4-F1
#
_cell.length_a   1.000
_cell.length_b   1.000
_cell.length_c   1.000
_cell.angle_alpha   90.00
_cell.angle_beta   90.00
_cell.angle_gamma   90.00
#
_symmetry.space_group_name_H-M   'P 1'
#
loop_
_entity.id
_entity.type
_entity.pdbx_description
1 polymer ?
#
loop_
_entity_poly.entity_id
_entity_poly.type
_entity_poly.pdbx_seq_one_letter_code
_entity_poly.pdbx_strand_id
1 'polypeptide(L)' 'SDWGARYRRDLTENIMPFWLKHGLDRLHGGVYTCLDRDGTVIDTTKSVWFQGRFGFICAFAYNHVARKP' A
#
# COMPACT_ATOMS: atom_id res chain seq x y z
N SER A 1 -15.22 17.96 -8.82
CA SER A 1 -14.48 18.95 -8.03
C SER A 1 -12.99 18.65 -8.15
N ASP A 2 -12.13 19.65 -8.07
CA ASP A 2 -10.67 19.51 -8.10
C ASP A 2 -10.14 18.47 -7.08
N TRP A 3 -10.80 18.39 -5.92
CA TRP A 3 -10.49 17.44 -4.85
C TRP A 3 -10.49 15.97 -5.26
N GLY A 4 -11.46 15.53 -6.08
CA GLY A 4 -11.54 14.12 -6.48
C GLY A 4 -10.34 13.68 -7.33
N ALA A 5 -9.90 14.54 -8.24
CA ALA A 5 -8.72 14.30 -9.06
C ALA A 5 -7.44 14.30 -8.20
N ARG A 6 -7.34 15.21 -7.24
CA ARG A 6 -6.22 15.28 -6.30
C ARG A 6 -6.10 14.02 -5.43
N TYR A 7 -7.19 13.54 -4.82
CA TYR A 7 -7.16 12.31 -4.02
C TYR A 7 -6.81 11.08 -4.85
N ARG A 8 -7.34 10.98 -6.09
CA ARG A 8 -6.98 9.89 -7.00
C ARG A 8 -5.47 9.91 -7.29
N ARG A 9 -4.91 11.08 -7.59
CA ARG A 9 -3.48 11.27 -7.84
C ARG A 9 -2.64 10.86 -6.65
N ASP A 10 -2.97 11.37 -5.46
CA ASP A 10 -2.24 11.04 -4.23
C ASP A 10 -2.25 9.54 -3.95
N LEU A 11 -3.40 8.88 -4.17
CA LEU A 11 -3.50 7.42 -4.01
C LEU A 11 -2.59 6.67 -5.00
N THR A 12 -2.62 7.02 -6.29
CA THR A 12 -1.93 6.26 -7.35
C THR A 12 -0.46 6.60 -7.51
N GLU A 13 -0.05 7.82 -7.19
CA GLU A 13 1.31 8.35 -7.44
C GLU A 13 2.14 8.49 -6.16
N ASN A 14 1.53 8.46 -4.98
CA ASN A 14 2.24 8.60 -3.71
C ASN A 14 1.97 7.41 -2.76
N ILE A 15 0.73 7.24 -2.30
CA ILE A 15 0.39 6.29 -1.23
C ILE A 15 0.65 4.85 -1.65
N MET A 16 0.03 4.39 -2.75
CA MET A 16 0.19 2.99 -3.19
C MET A 16 1.65 2.68 -3.60
N PRO A 17 2.35 3.53 -4.37
CA PRO A 17 3.76 3.30 -4.68
C PRO A 17 4.65 3.15 -3.44
N PHE A 18 4.43 3.96 -2.40
CA PHE A 18 5.18 3.84 -1.14
C PHE A 18 5.01 2.44 -0.52
N TRP A 19 3.77 2.00 -0.32
CA TRP A 19 3.50 0.71 0.30
C TRP A 19 3.97 -0.49 -0.54
N LEU A 20 3.80 -0.43 -1.85
CA LEU A 20 4.25 -1.50 -2.76
C LEU A 20 5.77 -1.62 -2.83
N LYS A 21 6.50 -0.51 -2.62
CA LYS A 21 7.97 -0.48 -2.64
C LYS A 21 8.56 -0.88 -1.28
N HIS A 22 8.03 -0.33 -0.19
CA HIS A 22 8.66 -0.42 1.13
C HIS A 22 7.96 -1.40 2.08
N GLY A 23 6.65 -1.55 1.96
CA GLY A 23 5.87 -2.42 2.84
C GLY A 23 5.89 -3.88 2.41
N LEU A 24 5.96 -4.17 1.11
CA LEU A 24 5.81 -5.56 0.64
C LEU A 24 7.02 -6.44 1.04
N ASP A 25 6.77 -7.46 1.85
CA ASP A 25 7.79 -8.45 2.21
C ASP A 25 7.89 -9.49 1.09
N ARG A 26 8.92 -9.36 0.26
CA ARG A 26 9.19 -10.27 -0.86
C ARG A 26 9.88 -11.57 -0.46
N LEU A 27 10.40 -11.65 0.77
CA LEU A 27 11.13 -12.82 1.25
C LEU A 27 10.20 -13.81 1.97
N HIS A 28 9.35 -13.32 2.88
CA HIS A 28 8.46 -14.16 3.69
C HIS A 28 6.98 -14.00 3.34
N GLY A 29 6.64 -13.09 2.43
CA GLY A 29 5.26 -12.76 2.10
C GLY A 29 4.59 -11.84 3.12
N GLY A 30 3.48 -11.23 2.70
CA GLY A 30 2.76 -10.23 3.49
C GLY A 30 3.33 -8.83 3.36
N VAL A 31 2.97 -7.96 4.30
CA VAL A 31 3.33 -6.54 4.34
C VAL A 31 3.84 -6.13 5.71
N TYR A 32 4.94 -5.40 5.76
CA TYR A 32 5.41 -4.66 6.92
C TYR A 32 4.63 -3.34 7.03
N THR A 33 4.06 -3.09 8.21
CA THR A 33 3.30 -1.86 8.48
C THR A 33 4.02 -0.83 9.32
N CYS A 34 5.09 -1.24 10.00
CA CYS A 34 5.90 -0.36 10.84
C CYS A 34 7.08 0.14 10.01
N LEU A 35 6.82 1.19 9.22
CA LEU A 35 7.80 1.84 8.35
C LEU A 35 8.05 3.27 8.83
N ASP A 36 9.31 3.72 8.75
CA ASP A 36 9.65 5.14 8.91
C ASP A 36 9.26 5.93 7.66
N ARG A 37 9.38 7.26 7.72
CA ARG A 37 8.99 8.19 6.65
C ARG A 37 9.75 7.97 5.35
N ASP A 38 10.98 7.47 5.43
CA ASP A 38 11.82 7.09 4.29
C ASP A 38 11.53 5.66 3.77
N GLY A 39 10.68 4.92 4.47
CA GLY A 39 10.32 3.54 4.16
C GLY A 39 11.24 2.49 4.77
N THR A 40 12.12 2.86 5.71
CA THR A 40 12.91 1.90 6.50
C THR A 40 12.00 1.09 7.43
N VAL A 41 12.19 -0.23 7.50
CA VAL A 41 11.41 -1.10 8.39
C VAL A 41 11.86 -0.90 9.84
N ILE A 42 10.93 -0.47 10.70
CA ILE A 42 11.15 -0.27 12.15
C ILE A 42 10.86 -1.56 12.92
N ASP A 43 9.83 -2.31 12.51
CA ASP A 43 9.41 -3.56 13.14
C ASP A 43 8.90 -4.55 12.09
N THR A 44 9.36 -5.79 12.20
CA THR A 44 9.04 -6.89 11.28
C THR A 44 7.76 -7.65 11.62
N THR A 45 7.10 -7.32 12.74
CA THR A 45 5.87 -7.97 13.21
C THR A 45 4.73 -7.73 12.22
N LYS A 46 4.01 -8.81 11.88
CA LYS A 46 2.91 -8.77 10.91
C LYS A 46 1.57 -9.00 11.61
N SER A 47 0.84 -7.91 11.88
CA SER A 47 -0.54 -8.02 12.37
C SER A 47 -1.46 -8.50 11.26
N VAL A 48 -2.21 -9.59 11.53
CA VAL A 48 -3.18 -10.19 10.62
C VAL A 48 -4.22 -9.17 10.14
N TRP A 49 -4.62 -8.25 11.01
CA TRP A 49 -5.57 -7.20 10.66
C TRP A 49 -5.08 -6.31 9.52
N PHE A 50 -3.81 -5.93 9.56
CA PHE A 50 -3.20 -5.13 8.50
C PHE A 50 -2.96 -5.95 7.23
N GLN A 51 -2.61 -7.24 7.35
CA GLN A 51 -2.47 -8.11 6.18
C GLN A 51 -3.79 -8.20 5.39
N GLY A 52 -4.91 -8.45 6.08
CA GLY A 52 -6.23 -8.54 5.45
C GLY A 52 -6.66 -7.23 4.80
N ARG A 53 -6.48 -6.10 5.50
CA ARG A 53 -6.82 -4.78 4.95
C ARG A 53 -5.96 -4.42 3.74
N PHE A 54 -4.67 -4.69 3.78
CA PHE A 54 -3.77 -4.40 2.66
C PHE A 54 -4.12 -5.23 1.44
N GLY A 55 -4.40 -6.54 1.62
CA GLY A 55 -4.88 -7.40 0.54
C GLY A 55 -6.18 -6.90 -0.10
N PHE A 56 -7.17 -6.53 0.72
CA PHE A 56 -8.42 -5.95 0.24
C PHE A 56 -8.21 -4.64 -0.53
N ILE A 57 -7.41 -3.71 0.01
CA ILE A 57 -7.13 -2.42 -0.63
C ILE A 57 -6.42 -2.63 -1.98
N CYS A 58 -5.46 -3.55 -2.07
CA CYS A 58 -4.78 -3.86 -3.32
C CYS A 58 -5.73 -4.43 -4.36
N ALA A 59 -6.59 -5.39 -3.97
CA ALA A 59 -7.60 -5.96 -4.86
C ALA A 59 -8.62 -4.91 -5.32
N PHE A 60 -9.10 -4.06 -4.41
CA PHE A 60 -10.02 -2.98 -4.73
C PHE A 60 -9.38 -1.96 -5.69
N ALA A 61 -8.14 -1.54 -5.42
CA ALA A 61 -7.41 -0.61 -6.26
C ALA A 61 -7.21 -1.17 -7.68
N TYR A 62 -6.89 -2.47 -7.80
CA TYR A 62 -6.76 -3.14 -9.08
C TYR A 62 -8.07 -3.16 -9.87
N ASN A 63 -9.18 -3.49 -9.20
CA ASN A 63 -10.48 -3.65 -9.85
C ASN A 63 -11.18 -2.32 -10.19
N HIS A 64 -10.96 -1.27 -9.39
CA HIS A 64 -11.77 -0.03 -9.46
C HIS A 64 -10.99 1.25 -9.69
N VAL A 65 -9.68 1.28 -9.42
CA VAL A 65 -8.89 2.53 -9.48
C VAL A 65 -7.97 2.55 -10.69
N ALA A 66 -7.05 1.60 -10.75
CA ALA A 66 -6.02 1.53 -11.78
C ALA A 66 -5.61 0.08 -11.99
N ARG A 67 -6.19 -0.54 -13.02
CA ARG A 67 -5.81 -1.89 -13.43
C ARG A 67 -4.47 -1.82 -14.15
N LYS A 68 -3.43 -2.38 -13.54
CA LYS A 68 -2.12 -2.58 -14.19
C LYS A 68 -2.06 -4.05 -14.61
N PRO A 69 -1.73 -4.37 -15.88
CA PRO A 69 -1.64 -5.75 -16.34
C PRO A 69 -0.59 -6.56 -15.58
#